data_AF-G3IUE4-F1
#
_entry.id   AF-G3IUE4-F1
#
_cell.length_a   1.000
_cell.length_b   1.000
_cell.length_c   1.000
_cell.angle_alpha   90.00
_cell.angle_beta   90.00
_cell.angle_gamma   90.00
#
_symmetry.space_group_name_H-M   'P 1'
#
loop_
_entity.id
_entity.type
_entity.pdbx_description
1 polymer ?
#
loop_
_entity_poly.entity_id
_entity_poly.type
_entity_poly.pdbx_seq_one_letter_code
_entity_poly.pdbx_strand_id
1 'polypeptide(L)'
;MYQNMKTNGGFTLIEVLIAMLVLAVGLLGLAGLQATSLKNNQSAYNRSQATQLAYDLADRMRANIAGKANYTAVLPSSATAKENCLTTTGCSPADLAENDLFEWNSAVSNNLPSGIGTIATAGNMFTITITWDEDRDGDDSNNHNFQTRFQL
;
A
#
# COMPACT_ATOMS: atom_id res chain seq x y z
N MET A 1 -44.85 63.69 -3.91
CA MET A 1 -43.66 62.82 -3.72
C MET A 1 -44.11 61.39 -4.05
N TYR A 2 -43.91 60.93 -5.29
CA TYR A 2 -44.35 59.58 -5.71
C TYR A 2 -43.18 58.60 -5.49
N GLN A 3 -43.33 57.65 -4.57
CA GLN A 3 -42.42 56.53 -4.43
C GLN A 3 -42.77 55.48 -5.49
N ASN A 4 -41.88 55.29 -6.47
CA ASN A 4 -41.93 54.15 -7.39
C ASN A 4 -41.59 52.87 -6.60
N MET A 5 -42.61 52.12 -6.21
CA MET A 5 -42.44 50.75 -5.69
C MET A 5 -41.91 49.88 -6.83
N LYS A 6 -40.64 49.46 -6.73
CA LYS A 6 -40.05 48.47 -7.63
C LYS A 6 -40.76 47.13 -7.41
N THR A 7 -41.39 46.59 -8.44
CA THR A 7 -41.92 45.22 -8.45
C THR A 7 -40.75 44.26 -8.55
N ASN A 8 -40.50 43.47 -7.51
CA ASN A 8 -39.56 42.35 -7.56
C ASN A 8 -40.16 41.27 -8.47
N GLY A 9 -39.56 41.03 -9.63
CA GLY A 9 -39.97 39.94 -10.51
C GLY A 9 -39.69 38.59 -9.83
N GLY A 10 -40.72 37.74 -9.72
CA GLY A 10 -40.57 36.38 -9.19
C GLY A 10 -39.80 35.48 -10.16
N PHE A 11 -39.10 34.48 -9.61
CA PHE A 11 -38.39 33.46 -10.40
C PHE A 11 -39.36 32.69 -11.30
N THR A 12 -38.96 32.44 -12.54
CA THR A 12 -39.75 31.61 -13.47
C THR A 12 -39.49 30.12 -13.20
N LEU A 13 -40.46 29.24 -13.50
CA LEU A 13 -40.30 27.79 -13.30
C LEU A 13 -39.12 27.22 -14.13
N ILE A 14 -38.84 27.82 -15.28
CA ILE A 14 -37.72 27.44 -16.15
C ILE A 14 -36.36 27.80 -15.53
N GLU A 15 -36.29 28.89 -14.77
CA GLU A 15 -35.06 29.31 -14.08
C GLU A 15 -34.68 28.33 -12.97
N VAL A 16 -35.66 27.84 -12.22
CA VAL A 16 -35.45 26.78 -11.20
C VAL A 16 -34.99 25.49 -11.86
N LEU A 17 -35.58 25.09 -12.99
CA LEU A 17 -35.18 23.88 -13.72
C LEU A 17 -33.74 23.98 -14.25
N ILE A 18 -33.35 25.14 -14.80
CA ILE A 18 -31.98 25.38 -15.25
C ILE A 18 -31.01 25.36 -14.06
N ALA A 19 -31.36 25.99 -12.93
CA ALA A 19 -30.54 25.96 -11.72
C ALA A 19 -30.34 24.52 -11.19
N MET A 20 -31.41 23.72 -11.16
CA MET A 20 -31.34 22.31 -10.78
C MET A 20 -30.48 21.48 -11.74
N LEU A 21 -30.58 21.74 -13.05
CA LEU A 21 -29.75 21.07 -14.06
C LEU A 21 -28.26 21.38 -13.85
N VAL A 22 -27.92 22.65 -13.69
CA VAL A 22 -26.53 23.09 -13.45
C VAL A 22 -26.00 22.48 -12.14
N LEU A 23 -26.80 22.49 -11.08
CA LEU A 23 -26.45 21.87 -9.81
C LEU A 23 -26.21 20.37 -9.96
N ALA A 24 -27.09 19.66 -10.68
CA ALA A 24 -26.96 18.22 -10.91
C ALA A 24 -25.66 17.88 -11.65
N VAL A 25 -25.31 18.64 -12.70
CA VAL A 25 -24.04 18.47 -13.42
C VAL A 25 -22.84 18.76 -12.51
N GLY A 26 -22.91 19.82 -11.69
CA GLY A 26 -21.86 20.15 -10.72
C GLY A 26 -21.63 19.04 -9.68
N LEU A 27 -22.71 18.44 -9.16
CA LEU A 27 -22.64 17.35 -8.20
C LEU A 27 -22.06 16.07 -8.80
N LEU A 28 -22.38 15.75 -10.07
CA LEU A 28 -21.75 14.63 -10.77
C LEU A 28 -20.25 14.83 -10.97
N GLY A 29 -19.82 16.05 -11.31
CA GLY A 29 -18.41 16.41 -11.37
C GLY A 29 -17.70 16.21 -10.02
N LEU A 30 -18.32 16.68 -8.94
CA LEU A 30 -17.79 16.50 -7.58
C LEU A 30 -17.70 15.02 -7.17
N ALA A 31 -18.70 14.22 -7.51
CA ALA A 31 -18.70 12.78 -7.22
C ALA A 31 -17.53 12.07 -7.93
N GLY A 32 -17.26 12.42 -9.19
CA GLY A 32 -16.09 11.90 -9.93
C GLY A 32 -14.77 12.25 -9.24
N LEU A 33 -14.60 13.52 -8.84
CA LEU A 33 -13.40 13.95 -8.11
C LEU A 33 -13.22 13.24 -6.77
N GLN A 34 -14.30 13.01 -6.03
CA GLN A 34 -14.26 12.26 -4.77
C GLN A 34 -13.84 10.79 -5.00
N ALA A 35 -14.40 10.13 -6.02
CA ALA A 35 -14.03 8.75 -6.35
C ALA A 35 -12.55 8.63 -6.74
N THR A 36 -12.03 9.52 -7.59
CA THR A 36 -10.61 9.55 -7.95
C THR A 36 -9.72 9.84 -6.73
N SER A 37 -10.14 10.77 -5.86
CA SER A 37 -9.39 11.09 -4.64
C SER A 37 -9.27 9.88 -3.71
N LEU A 38 -10.36 9.12 -3.54
CA LEU A 38 -10.36 7.90 -2.74
C LEU A 38 -9.43 6.83 -3.33
N LYS A 39 -9.48 6.62 -4.66
CA LYS A 39 -8.56 5.70 -5.35
C LYS A 39 -7.10 6.08 -5.12
N ASN A 40 -6.76 7.35 -5.32
CA ASN A 40 -5.40 7.84 -5.12
C ASN A 40 -4.92 7.70 -3.67
N ASN A 41 -5.79 7.95 -2.69
CA ASN A 41 -5.48 7.74 -1.28
C ASN A 41 -5.20 6.26 -0.96
N GLN A 42 -5.98 5.34 -1.53
CA GLN A 42 -5.75 3.91 -1.35
C GLN A 42 -4.42 3.46 -1.97
N SER A 43 -4.09 3.96 -3.17
CA SER A 43 -2.80 3.69 -3.82
C SER A 43 -1.62 4.17 -2.97
N ALA A 44 -1.71 5.42 -2.49
CA ALA A 44 -0.70 6.02 -1.62
C ALA A 44 -0.55 5.25 -0.30
N TYR A 45 -1.64 4.76 0.26
CA TYR A 45 -1.64 3.91 1.44
C TYR A 45 -0.91 2.59 1.18
N ASN A 46 -1.25 1.85 0.12
CA ASN A 46 -0.59 0.59 -0.24
C ASN A 46 0.92 0.78 -0.46
N ARG A 47 1.31 1.83 -1.19
CA ARG A 47 2.72 2.18 -1.39
C ARG A 47 3.45 2.47 -0.07
N SER A 48 2.78 3.14 0.86
CA SER A 48 3.33 3.44 2.19
C SER A 48 3.49 2.18 3.04
N GLN A 49 2.55 1.24 2.96
CA GLN A 49 2.64 -0.08 3.60
C GLN A 49 3.80 -0.90 3.03
N ALA A 50 3.91 -1.01 1.71
CA ALA A 50 5.02 -1.69 1.05
C ALA A 50 6.38 -1.09 1.43
N THR A 51 6.48 0.24 1.48
CA THR A 51 7.71 0.93 1.90
C THR A 51 8.08 0.56 3.35
N GLN A 52 7.13 0.62 4.28
CA GLN A 52 7.36 0.29 5.69
C GLN A 52 7.78 -1.17 5.86
N LEU A 53 7.08 -2.11 5.22
CA LEU A 53 7.39 -3.54 5.27
C LEU A 53 8.78 -3.85 4.68
N ALA A 54 9.17 -3.17 3.60
CA ALA A 54 10.50 -3.36 3.02
C ALA A 54 11.62 -2.90 3.96
N TYR A 55 11.42 -1.78 4.67
CA TYR A 55 12.37 -1.31 5.67
C TYR A 55 12.37 -2.17 6.94
N ASP A 56 11.22 -2.67 7.37
CA ASP A 56 11.11 -3.62 8.50
C ASP A 56 12.01 -4.84 8.30
N LEU A 57 11.90 -5.51 7.14
CA LEU A 57 12.76 -6.65 6.85
C LEU A 57 14.24 -6.26 6.76
N ALA A 58 14.55 -5.11 6.15
CA ALA A 58 15.93 -4.63 6.10
C ALA A 58 16.52 -4.41 7.51
N ASP A 59 15.73 -3.89 8.44
CA ASP A 59 16.14 -3.66 9.82
C ASP A 59 16.27 -4.98 10.62
N ARG A 60 15.36 -5.93 10.42
CA ARG A 60 15.50 -7.30 10.95
C ARG A 60 16.80 -7.96 10.51
N MET A 61 17.14 -7.85 9.23
CA MET A 61 18.41 -8.36 8.70
C MET A 61 19.64 -7.66 9.30
N ARG A 62 19.57 -6.35 9.59
CA ARG A 62 20.62 -5.61 10.31
C ARG A 62 20.75 -6.07 11.76
N ALA A 63 19.65 -6.41 12.42
CA ALA A 63 19.68 -6.96 13.77
C ALA A 63 20.27 -8.38 13.79
N ASN A 64 20.08 -9.16 12.71
CA ASN A 64 20.56 -10.53 12.58
C ASN A 64 21.66 -10.68 11.50
N ILE A 65 22.73 -9.88 11.60
CA ILE A 65 23.87 -9.93 10.65
C ILE A 65 24.51 -11.33 10.62
N ALA A 66 24.57 -12.03 11.76
CA ALA A 66 25.10 -13.39 11.86
C ALA A 66 24.33 -14.39 10.99
N GLY A 67 23.04 -14.14 10.75
CA GLY A 67 22.15 -14.97 9.93
C GLY A 67 21.98 -14.50 8.48
N LYS A 68 22.69 -13.46 8.03
CA LYS A 68 22.36 -12.75 6.76
C LYS A 68 22.25 -13.63 5.52
N ALA A 69 23.05 -14.71 5.42
CA ALA A 69 23.00 -15.63 4.29
C ALA A 69 21.70 -16.45 4.22
N ASN A 70 21.01 -16.63 5.36
CA ASN A 70 19.80 -17.43 5.47
C ASN A 70 18.56 -16.70 4.94
N TYR A 71 18.56 -15.36 4.93
CA TYR A 71 17.46 -14.59 4.35
C TYR A 71 17.29 -14.81 2.85
N THR A 72 18.30 -15.32 2.15
CA THR A 72 18.23 -15.68 0.73
C THR A 72 18.27 -17.20 0.48
N ALA A 73 18.32 -18.00 1.54
CA ALA A 73 18.37 -19.47 1.44
C ALA A 73 16.98 -20.08 1.22
N VAL A 74 15.93 -19.38 1.65
CA VAL A 74 14.53 -19.80 1.52
C VAL A 74 13.73 -18.63 0.94
N LEU A 75 12.76 -18.95 0.07
CA LEU A 75 11.83 -17.93 -0.42
C LEU A 75 10.89 -17.51 0.72
N PRO A 76 10.56 -16.21 0.85
CA PRO A 76 9.66 -15.74 1.92
C PRO A 76 8.31 -16.49 1.94
N SER A 77 7.78 -16.86 0.77
CA SER A 77 6.55 -17.64 0.61
C SER A 77 6.63 -19.09 1.13
N SER A 78 7.83 -19.60 1.35
CA SER A 78 8.10 -20.97 1.81
C SER A 78 8.71 -21.00 3.21
N ALA A 79 8.95 -19.85 3.83
CA ALA A 79 9.45 -19.74 5.18
C ALA A 79 8.44 -20.31 6.18
N THR A 80 8.94 -20.93 7.24
CA THR A 80 8.12 -21.52 8.30
C THR A 80 8.37 -20.82 9.64
N ALA A 81 7.33 -20.74 10.47
CA ALA A 81 7.47 -20.25 11.84
C ALA A 81 8.52 -21.10 12.59
N LYS A 82 9.42 -20.43 13.30
CA LYS A 82 10.38 -21.12 14.19
C LYS A 82 10.05 -20.79 15.64
N GLU A 83 9.91 -21.84 16.42
CA GLU A 83 9.63 -21.74 17.85
C GLU A 83 10.79 -21.06 18.59
N ASN A 84 10.48 -20.36 19.68
CA ASN A 84 11.46 -19.75 20.60
C ASN A 84 12.37 -18.66 20.00
N CYS A 85 12.11 -18.17 18.79
CA CYS A 85 12.83 -17.01 18.23
C CYS A 85 12.47 -15.67 18.89
N LEU A 86 11.50 -15.67 19.80
CA LEU A 86 11.12 -14.54 20.66
C LEU A 86 11.57 -14.72 22.11
N THR A 87 12.27 -15.82 22.44
CA THR A 87 12.76 -16.10 23.79
C THR A 87 14.29 -16.11 23.83
N THR A 88 14.89 -15.95 25.01
CA THR A 88 16.34 -15.77 25.19
C THR A 88 17.19 -17.00 24.87
N THR A 89 16.57 -18.15 24.58
CA THR A 89 17.29 -19.42 24.37
C THR A 89 16.61 -20.25 23.29
N GLY A 90 17.38 -20.70 22.30
CA GLY A 90 16.94 -21.76 21.37
C GLY A 90 16.72 -21.36 19.92
N CYS A 91 16.97 -20.11 19.53
CA CYS A 91 16.90 -19.68 18.14
C CYS A 91 18.29 -19.34 17.60
N SER A 92 18.76 -20.11 16.61
CA SER A 92 19.99 -19.77 15.92
C SER A 92 19.79 -18.56 15.00
N PRO A 93 20.86 -17.86 14.57
CA PRO A 93 20.74 -16.82 13.56
C PRO A 93 20.07 -17.28 12.26
N ALA A 94 20.16 -18.57 11.91
CA ALA A 94 19.49 -19.15 10.76
C ALA A 94 17.98 -19.31 11.00
N ASP A 95 17.60 -19.84 12.16
CA ASP A 95 16.19 -19.99 12.55
C ASP A 95 15.49 -18.63 12.66
N LEU A 96 16.19 -17.63 13.20
CA LEU A 96 15.67 -16.27 13.32
C LEU A 96 15.39 -15.65 11.94
N ALA A 97 16.29 -15.85 10.98
CA ALA A 97 16.10 -15.37 9.62
C ALA A 97 14.90 -16.03 8.93
N GLU A 98 14.70 -17.34 9.12
CA GLU A 98 13.53 -18.01 8.54
C GLU A 98 12.22 -17.56 9.22
N ASN A 99 12.24 -17.37 10.55
CA ASN A 99 11.07 -16.85 11.26
C ASN A 99 10.73 -15.41 10.83
N ASP A 100 11.74 -14.55 10.68
CA ASP A 100 11.55 -13.19 10.17
C ASP A 100 10.93 -13.19 8.77
N LEU A 101 11.40 -14.07 7.87
CA LEU A 101 10.82 -14.22 6.55
C LEU A 101 9.36 -14.69 6.61
N PHE A 102 9.03 -15.62 7.51
CA PHE A 102 7.66 -16.10 7.70
C PHE A 102 6.73 -14.98 8.20
N GLU A 103 7.13 -14.29 9.27
CA GLU A 103 6.36 -13.17 9.83
C GLU A 103 6.19 -12.05 8.81
N TRP A 104 7.27 -11.68 8.13
CA TRP A 104 7.26 -10.65 7.11
C TRP A 104 6.40 -11.03 5.91
N ASN A 105 6.49 -12.26 5.42
CA ASN A 105 5.66 -12.72 4.31
C ASN A 105 4.17 -12.70 4.70
N SER A 106 3.83 -13.13 5.92
CA SER A 106 2.47 -13.01 6.44
C SER A 106 1.99 -11.56 6.51
N ALA A 107 2.85 -10.65 6.97
CA ALA A 107 2.54 -9.22 7.02
C ALA A 107 2.33 -8.63 5.61
N VAL A 108 3.15 -8.99 4.63
CA VAL A 108 3.00 -8.57 3.24
C VAL A 108 1.67 -9.05 2.67
N SER A 109 1.33 -10.33 2.81
CA SER A 109 0.08 -10.89 2.27
C SER A 109 -1.18 -10.37 2.98
N ASN A 110 -1.08 -9.99 4.26
CA ASN A 110 -2.23 -9.47 5.03
C ASN A 110 -2.47 -7.97 4.82
N ASN A 111 -1.42 -7.18 4.56
CA ASN A 111 -1.55 -5.71 4.46
C ASN A 111 -1.63 -5.22 3.01
N LEU A 112 -1.22 -6.02 2.03
CA LEU A 112 -1.26 -5.65 0.62
C LEU A 112 -2.16 -6.61 -0.18
N PRO A 113 -2.94 -6.10 -1.13
CA PRO A 113 -3.78 -6.93 -1.98
C PRO A 113 -2.90 -7.81 -2.88
N SER A 114 -3.02 -9.13 -2.75
CA SER A 114 -2.16 -10.11 -3.44
C SER A 114 -0.66 -9.81 -3.26
N GLY A 115 -0.28 -9.35 -2.07
CA GLY A 115 1.09 -8.96 -1.76
C GLY A 115 2.06 -10.14 -1.85
N ILE A 116 3.13 -9.99 -2.64
CA ILE A 116 4.23 -10.94 -2.76
C ILE A 116 5.53 -10.25 -2.39
N GLY A 117 6.28 -10.85 -1.46
CA GLY A 117 7.58 -10.38 -1.03
C GLY A 117 8.70 -11.29 -1.53
N THR A 118 9.76 -10.70 -2.08
CA THR A 118 10.96 -11.43 -2.51
C THR A 118 12.22 -10.72 -2.04
N ILE A 119 13.28 -11.50 -1.86
CA ILE A 119 14.59 -11.01 -1.51
C ILE A 119 15.66 -11.69 -2.38
N ALA A 120 16.58 -10.88 -2.88
CA ALA A 120 17.71 -11.33 -3.67
C ALA A 120 19.00 -10.70 -3.16
N THR A 121 20.13 -11.37 -3.37
CA THR A 121 21.45 -10.84 -3.03
C THR A 121 22.37 -10.88 -4.25
N ALA A 122 23.18 -9.82 -4.40
CA ALA A 122 24.26 -9.73 -5.37
C ALA A 122 25.53 -9.29 -4.64
N GLY A 123 26.40 -10.24 -4.30
CA GLY A 123 27.55 -10.00 -3.42
C GLY A 123 27.10 -9.62 -2.01
N ASN A 124 27.42 -8.40 -1.57
CA ASN A 124 27.00 -7.88 -0.26
C ASN A 124 25.76 -6.97 -0.35
N MET A 125 25.18 -6.80 -1.53
CA MET A 125 24.00 -5.95 -1.73
C MET A 125 22.73 -6.79 -1.73
N PHE A 126 21.89 -6.57 -0.73
CA PHE A 126 20.56 -7.16 -0.61
C PHE A 126 19.53 -6.26 -1.28
N THR A 127 18.57 -6.90 -1.94
CA THR A 127 17.48 -6.24 -2.65
C THR A 127 16.17 -6.88 -2.19
N ILE A 128 15.32 -6.09 -1.55
CA ILE A 128 13.96 -6.50 -1.16
C ILE A 128 13.00 -5.92 -2.18
N THR A 129 12.13 -6.76 -2.74
CA THR A 129 11.10 -6.37 -3.70
C THR A 129 9.74 -6.84 -3.18
N ILE A 130 8.79 -5.90 -3.10
CA ILE A 130 7.39 -6.18 -2.76
C ILE A 130 6.54 -5.81 -3.97
N THR A 131 5.66 -6.72 -4.38
CA THR A 131 4.69 -6.50 -5.46
C THR A 131 3.27 -6.67 -4.94
N TRP A 132 2.31 -5.92 -5.49
CA TRP A 132 0.88 -6.05 -5.13
C TRP A 132 -0.02 -5.68 -6.30
N ASP A 133 -1.23 -6.25 -6.29
CA ASP A 133 -2.28 -6.05 -7.28
C ASP A 133 -3.32 -5.07 -6.72
N GLU A 134 -3.31 -3.83 -7.20
CA GLU A 134 -4.13 -2.76 -6.62
C GLU A 134 -5.60 -2.80 -7.10
N ASP A 135 -5.82 -3.11 -8.38
CA ASP A 135 -7.13 -3.20 -9.02
C ASP A 135 -7.77 -4.59 -8.92
N ARG A 136 -7.03 -5.59 -8.44
CA ARG A 136 -7.49 -6.94 -8.13
C ARG A 136 -8.07 -7.65 -9.34
N ASP A 137 -7.50 -7.37 -10.52
CA ASP A 137 -7.94 -7.94 -11.79
C ASP A 137 -7.25 -9.29 -12.09
N GLY A 138 -6.20 -9.63 -11.33
CA GLY A 138 -5.40 -10.84 -11.51
C GLY A 138 -4.45 -10.79 -12.69
N ASP A 139 -4.22 -9.63 -13.31
CA ASP A 139 -3.21 -9.41 -14.33
C ASP A 139 -1.90 -8.94 -13.71
N ASP A 140 -0.91 -9.82 -13.65
CA ASP A 140 0.40 -9.48 -13.07
C ASP A 140 1.20 -8.44 -13.88
N SER A 141 0.77 -8.10 -15.11
CA SER A 141 1.50 -7.18 -15.99
C SER A 141 1.47 -5.71 -15.54
N ASN A 142 0.46 -5.33 -14.77
CA ASN A 142 0.23 -3.97 -14.29
C ASN A 142 0.53 -3.81 -12.79
N ASN A 143 0.95 -4.88 -12.12
CA ASN A 143 1.16 -4.90 -10.69
C ASN A 143 2.17 -3.84 -10.24
N HIS A 144 1.83 -3.19 -9.14
CA HIS A 144 2.71 -2.22 -8.53
C HIS A 144 3.86 -2.92 -7.82
N ASN A 145 5.02 -2.27 -7.79
CA ASN A 145 6.17 -2.77 -7.07
C ASN A 145 6.88 -1.66 -6.28
N PHE A 146 7.53 -2.08 -5.21
CA PHE A 146 8.47 -1.28 -4.44
C PHE A 146 9.74 -2.09 -4.22
N GLN A 147 10.89 -1.46 -4.45
CA GLN A 147 12.20 -2.08 -4.25
C GLN A 147 13.10 -1.20 -3.41
N THR A 148 13.80 -1.81 -2.46
CA THR A 148 14.86 -1.17 -1.69
C THR A 148 16.14 -2.01 -1.74
N ARG A 149 17.29 -1.34 -1.70
CA ARG A 149 18.61 -1.97 -1.79
C ARG A 149 19.48 -1.45 -0.67
N PHE A 150 20.20 -2.34 -0.02
CA PHE A 150 21.09 -2.01 1.08
C PHE A 150 22.23 -3.02 1.20
N GLN A 151 23.26 -2.66 1.95
CA GLN A 151 24.42 -3.49 2.23
C GLN A 151 24.45 -3.88 3.71
N LEU A 152 24.89 -5.10 4.00
CA LEU A 152 25.05 -5.67 5.35
C LEU A 152 26.47 -6.16 5.62
#